data_AF-A0A7C7EN65-F1
#
_entry.id   AF-A0A7C7EN65-F1
#
_cell.length_a   1.000
_cell.length_b   1.000
_cell.length_c   1.000
_cell.angle_alpha   90.00
_cell.angle_beta   90.00
_cell.angle_gamma   90.00
#
_symmetry.space_group_name_H-M   'P 1'
#
loop_
_entity.id
_entity.type
_entity.pdbx_description
1 polymer ?
#
loop_
_entity_poly.entity_id
_entity_poly.type
_entity_poly.pdbx_seq_one_letter_code
_entity_poly.pdbx_strand_id
1 'polypeptide(L)'
;MKPGVIKINVNKTVCQGCRTCEAVCSLAHTGAVSPQTRGIQVKELNELGKFKLTVCQQCSDMVCAQACPVGCINRNSYSGAVEIQDGCTGCGACAEACPIGAIVMVNLDRETKPYKCDLCGGLPECVPACPRQALSW
;
A
#
# COMPACT_ATOMS: atom_id res chain seq x y z
N MET A 1 -25.40 1.91 8.51
CA MET A 1 -24.51 1.69 7.34
C MET A 1 -23.08 1.74 7.85
N LYS A 2 -22.31 0.65 7.82
CA LYS A 2 -20.87 0.74 8.16
C LYS A 2 -20.23 1.62 7.06
N PRO A 3 -19.55 2.73 7.39
CA PRO A 3 -18.89 3.56 6.38
C PRO A 3 -18.06 2.66 5.46
N GLY A 4 -18.29 2.76 4.15
CA GLY A 4 -17.63 1.89 3.17
C GLY A 4 -16.12 2.01 3.29
N VAL A 5 -15.42 0.88 3.27
CA VAL A 5 -13.96 0.86 3.25
C VAL A 5 -13.48 1.49 1.94
N ILE A 6 -12.86 2.66 2.01
CA ILE A 6 -12.21 3.32 0.87
C ILE A 6 -10.95 2.54 0.53
N LYS A 7 -10.75 2.19 -0.75
CA LYS A 7 -9.60 1.38 -1.19
C LYS A 7 -9.31 1.61 -2.66
N ILE A 8 -8.06 1.39 -3.06
CA ILE A 8 -7.68 1.41 -4.46
C ILE A 8 -8.21 0.13 -5.15
N ASN A 9 -9.05 0.31 -6.16
CA ASN A 9 -9.54 -0.72 -7.06
C ASN A 9 -8.60 -0.86 -8.26
N VAL A 10 -8.29 -2.10 -8.63
CA VAL A 10 -7.36 -2.43 -9.71
C VAL A 10 -8.10 -3.14 -10.83
N ASN A 11 -8.10 -2.55 -12.02
CA ASN A 11 -8.47 -3.22 -13.25
C ASN A 11 -7.26 -3.94 -13.85
N LYS A 12 -7.21 -5.25 -13.63
CA LYS A 12 -6.09 -6.11 -14.08
C LYS A 12 -6.07 -6.33 -15.58
N THR A 13 -7.18 -6.14 -16.30
CA THR A 13 -7.26 -6.42 -17.75
C THR A 13 -6.60 -5.34 -18.60
N VAL A 14 -6.50 -4.10 -18.07
CA VAL A 14 -5.92 -2.95 -18.77
C VAL A 14 -4.51 -2.59 -18.29
N CYS A 15 -4.05 -3.19 -17.20
CA CYS A 15 -2.70 -2.97 -16.68
C CYS A 15 -1.64 -3.62 -17.58
N GLN A 16 -0.63 -2.86 -18.05
CA GLN A 16 0.58 -3.40 -18.71
C GLN A 16 1.79 -3.52 -17.77
N GLY A 17 1.61 -3.31 -16.47
CA GLY A 17 2.73 -3.39 -15.54
C GLY A 17 3.86 -2.38 -15.81
N CYS A 18 3.55 -1.20 -16.34
CA CYS A 18 4.52 -0.11 -16.59
C CYS A 18 5.21 0.46 -15.34
N ARG A 19 4.77 0.06 -14.14
CA ARG A 19 5.34 0.45 -12.84
C ARG A 19 5.26 1.94 -12.49
N THR A 20 4.58 2.78 -13.27
CA THR A 20 4.37 4.21 -12.95
C THR A 20 3.76 4.43 -11.57
N CYS A 21 2.79 3.59 -11.18
CA CYS A 21 2.16 3.65 -9.85
C CYS A 21 3.15 3.38 -8.70
N GLU A 22 4.16 2.54 -8.92
CA GLU A 22 5.22 2.26 -7.94
C GLU A 22 6.16 3.45 -7.82
N ALA A 23 6.58 4.00 -8.96
CA ALA A 23 7.51 5.12 -9.03
C ALA A 23 6.93 6.39 -8.39
N VAL A 24 5.68 6.74 -8.71
CA VAL A 24 5.00 7.90 -8.11
C VAL A 24 4.77 7.70 -6.62
N CYS A 25 4.37 6.50 -6.19
CA CYS A 25 4.21 6.22 -4.76
C CYS A 25 5.52 6.40 -4.00
N SER A 26 6.64 5.90 -4.53
CA SER A 26 7.93 6.13 -3.87
C SER A 26 8.30 7.61 -3.85
N LEU A 27 8.18 8.30 -5.00
CA LEU A 27 8.54 9.70 -5.13
C LEU A 27 7.75 10.60 -4.18
N ALA A 28 6.43 10.40 -4.08
CA ALA A 28 5.55 11.21 -3.24
C ALA A 28 5.88 11.08 -1.74
N HIS A 29 6.32 9.91 -1.29
CA HIS A 29 6.55 9.64 0.13
C HIS A 29 8.01 9.82 0.57
N THR A 30 8.98 9.56 -0.31
CA THR A 30 10.41 9.59 0.05
C THR A 30 11.22 10.62 -0.72
N GLY A 31 10.63 11.30 -1.70
CA GLY A 31 11.35 12.21 -2.60
C GLY A 31 12.26 11.51 -3.61
N ALA A 32 12.26 10.18 -3.65
CA ALA A 32 13.09 9.39 -4.56
C ALA A 32 12.28 8.24 -5.19
N VAL A 33 12.63 7.88 -6.42
CA VAL A 33 12.08 6.68 -7.08
C VAL A 33 12.88 5.47 -6.62
N SER A 34 12.25 4.61 -5.82
CA SER A 34 12.86 3.38 -5.33
C SER A 34 11.87 2.20 -5.40
N PRO A 35 12.33 1.02 -5.86
CA PRO A 35 11.50 -0.18 -5.88
C PRO A 35 11.27 -0.79 -4.49
N GLN A 36 11.95 -0.32 -3.45
CA GLN A 36 11.80 -0.82 -2.08
C GLN A 36 10.73 -0.03 -1.30
N THR A 37 10.66 1.29 -1.51
CA THR A 37 9.79 2.21 -0.79
C THR A 37 8.48 2.47 -1.54
N ARG A 38 7.67 1.43 -1.74
CA ARG A 38 6.39 1.51 -2.48
C ARG A 38 5.25 0.82 -1.72
N GLY A 39 4.10 1.49 -1.67
CA GLY A 39 2.85 0.97 -1.05
C GLY A 39 1.96 0.18 -2.01
N ILE A 40 2.30 0.19 -3.30
CA ILE A 40 1.65 -0.56 -4.39
C ILE A 40 2.72 -1.33 -5.16
N GLN A 41 2.40 -2.55 -5.56
CA GLN A 41 3.37 -3.49 -6.10
C GLN A 41 2.88 -4.16 -7.37
N VAL A 42 3.63 -4.03 -8.45
CA VAL A 42 3.43 -4.71 -9.73
C VAL A 42 4.33 -5.94 -9.77
N LYS A 43 3.72 -7.11 -9.96
CA LYS A 43 4.40 -8.37 -10.22
C LYS A 43 3.92 -8.95 -11.54
N GLU A 44 4.84 -9.27 -12.44
CA GLU A 44 4.53 -10.05 -13.62
C GLU A 44 4.23 -11.50 -13.21
N LEU A 45 3.20 -12.08 -13.83
CA LEU A 45 2.82 -13.46 -13.62
C LEU A 45 3.53 -14.35 -14.65
N ASN A 46 3.55 -15.66 -14.41
CA ASN A 46 4.11 -16.65 -15.35
C ASN A 46 3.21 -16.87 -16.58
N GLU A 47 2.55 -15.80 -17.05
CA GLU A 47 1.64 -15.75 -18.18
C GLU A 47 1.90 -14.45 -18.92
N LEU A 48 2.24 -14.55 -20.20
CA LEU A 48 2.67 -13.41 -21.02
C LEU A 48 1.65 -12.27 -20.95
N GLY A 49 2.13 -11.08 -20.55
CA GLY A 49 1.33 -9.86 -20.50
C GLY A 49 0.33 -9.79 -19.33
N LYS A 50 0.40 -10.70 -18.35
CA LYS A 50 -0.43 -10.63 -17.14
C LYS A 50 0.34 -10.09 -15.95
N PHE A 51 -0.25 -9.10 -15.28
CA PHE A 51 0.33 -8.45 -14.12
C PHE A 51 -0.61 -8.53 -12.91
N LYS A 52 -0.04 -8.84 -11.74
CA LYS A 52 -0.70 -8.72 -10.45
C LYS A 52 -0.28 -7.42 -9.82
N LEU A 53 -1.25 -6.58 -9.46
CA LEU A 53 -1.02 -5.47 -8.56
C LEU A 53 -1.44 -5.85 -7.14
N THR A 54 -0.56 -5.63 -6.18
CA THR A 54 -0.82 -5.79 -4.75
C THR A 54 -0.79 -4.40 -4.10
N VAL A 55 -1.88 -4.00 -3.46
CA VAL A 55 -2.02 -2.74 -2.73
C VAL A 55 -2.92 -2.98 -1.52
N CYS A 56 -2.69 -2.23 -0.44
CA CYS A 56 -3.46 -2.37 0.80
C CYS A 56 -4.97 -2.24 0.52
N GLN A 57 -5.75 -3.21 1.00
CA GLN A 57 -7.21 -3.25 0.80
C GLN A 57 -7.99 -2.49 1.89
N GLN A 58 -7.27 -1.84 2.82
CA GLN A 58 -7.86 -1.01 3.87
C GLN A 58 -8.89 -1.76 4.74
N CYS A 59 -8.71 -3.06 4.93
CA CYS A 59 -9.68 -4.01 5.47
C CYS A 59 -10.41 -3.49 6.73
N SER A 60 -11.71 -3.77 6.83
CA SER A 60 -12.53 -3.33 7.98
C SER A 60 -12.16 -4.01 9.30
N ASP A 61 -11.71 -5.26 9.25
CA ASP A 61 -11.29 -6.06 10.40
C ASP A 61 -9.88 -5.72 10.90
N MET A 62 -9.05 -5.10 10.04
CA MET A 62 -7.70 -4.61 10.36
C MET A 62 -6.85 -5.65 11.08
N VAL A 63 -6.74 -6.86 10.53
CA VAL A 63 -5.89 -7.95 11.09
C VAL A 63 -4.44 -7.50 11.36
N CYS A 64 -3.92 -6.57 10.55
CA CYS A 64 -2.61 -5.96 10.78
C CYS A 64 -2.54 -5.15 12.08
N ALA A 65 -3.61 -4.46 12.46
CA ALA A 65 -3.69 -3.70 13.71
C ALA A 65 -3.82 -4.64 14.92
N GLN A 66 -4.62 -5.70 14.81
CA GLN A 66 -4.74 -6.73 15.85
C GLN A 66 -3.39 -7.42 16.14
N ALA A 67 -2.56 -7.60 15.12
CA ALA A 67 -1.22 -8.17 15.25
C ALA A 67 -0.16 -7.18 15.79
N CYS A 68 -0.47 -5.88 15.91
CA CYS A 68 0.50 -4.88 16.33
C CYS A 68 0.67 -4.89 17.86
N PRO A 69 1.83 -5.26 18.41
CA PRO A 69 2.02 -5.38 19.87
C PRO A 69 2.03 -4.04 20.59
N VAL A 70 2.29 -2.94 19.87
CA VAL A 70 2.33 -1.57 20.42
C VAL A 70 1.11 -0.73 20.03
N GLY A 71 0.14 -1.32 19.30
CA GLY A 71 -1.11 -0.63 18.95
C GLY A 71 -0.97 0.59 18.04
N CYS A 72 0.12 0.70 17.26
CA CYS A 72 0.41 1.87 16.42
C CYS A 72 -0.27 1.83 15.04
N ILE A 73 -1.28 1.00 14.82
CA ILE A 73 -1.99 0.90 13.53
C ILE A 73 -3.45 1.23 13.74
N ASN A 74 -3.91 2.33 13.16
CA ASN A 74 -5.25 2.87 13.37
C ASN A 74 -5.87 3.32 12.05
N ARG A 75 -7.20 3.45 12.03
CA ARG A 75 -7.90 4.07 10.91
C ARG A 75 -7.95 5.58 11.12
N ASN A 76 -7.44 6.31 10.15
CA ASN A 76 -7.55 7.76 10.08
C ASN A 76 -9.01 8.17 9.85
N SER A 77 -9.52 9.07 10.70
CA SER A 77 -10.92 9.51 10.66
C SER A 77 -11.25 10.40 9.46
N TYR A 78 -10.25 11.04 8.86
CA TYR A 78 -10.41 11.96 7.74
C TYR A 78 -10.24 11.23 6.40
N SER A 79 -9.11 10.55 6.21
CA SER A 79 -8.79 9.86 4.95
C SER A 79 -9.49 8.50 4.83
N GLY A 80 -9.92 7.93 5.96
CA GLY A 80 -10.42 6.55 6.03
C GLY A 80 -9.33 5.49 5.87
N ALA A 81 -8.07 5.88 5.68
CA ALA A 81 -6.96 4.95 5.52
C ALA A 81 -6.61 4.27 6.84
N VAL A 82 -6.27 2.99 6.78
CA VAL A 82 -5.56 2.30 7.86
C VAL A 82 -4.10 2.75 7.76
N GLU A 83 -3.54 3.33 8.81
CA GLU A 83 -2.22 3.97 8.82
C GLU A 83 -1.35 3.35 9.93
N ILE A 84 -0.03 3.32 9.70
CA ILE A 84 0.95 3.00 10.74
C ILE A 84 1.40 4.36 11.29
N GLN A 85 1.09 4.61 12.55
CA GLN A 85 1.42 5.84 13.26
C GLN A 85 2.80 5.75 13.91
N ASP A 86 3.24 6.86 14.49
CA ASP A 86 4.46 6.95 15.28
C ASP A 86 4.49 5.92 16.42
N GLY A 87 5.69 5.58 16.88
CA GLY A 87 5.91 4.55 17.90
C GLY A 87 6.00 3.12 17.34
N CYS A 88 6.00 2.94 16.02
CA CYS A 88 6.28 1.65 15.39
C CYS A 88 7.71 1.17 15.71
N THR A 89 7.83 -0.03 16.27
CA THR A 89 9.11 -0.66 16.62
C THR A 89 9.81 -1.36 15.47
N GLY A 90 9.13 -1.55 14.33
CA GLY A 90 9.69 -2.30 13.19
C GLY A 90 9.62 -3.83 13.32
N CYS A 91 8.87 -4.37 14.29
CA CYS A 91 8.82 -5.81 14.56
C CYS A 91 8.31 -6.72 13.42
N GLY A 92 7.59 -6.17 12.43
CA GLY A 92 7.14 -6.92 11.26
C GLY A 92 5.88 -7.79 11.43
N ALA A 93 5.32 -7.90 12.65
CA ALA A 93 4.12 -8.73 12.90
C ALA A 93 2.92 -8.37 11.99
N CYS A 94 2.73 -7.07 11.71
CA CYS A 94 1.69 -6.63 10.78
C CYS A 94 1.92 -7.08 9.32
N ALA A 95 3.19 -7.18 8.90
CA ALA A 95 3.53 -7.64 7.55
C ALA A 95 3.24 -9.13 7.39
N GLU A 96 3.59 -9.94 8.39
CA GLU A 96 3.27 -11.38 8.44
C GLU A 96 1.76 -11.63 8.49
N ALA A 97 1.03 -10.82 9.27
CA ALA A 97 -0.42 -10.95 9.39
C ALA A 97 -1.19 -10.53 8.11
N CYS A 98 -0.57 -9.85 7.15
CA CYS A 98 -1.26 -9.36 5.97
C CYS A 98 -1.48 -10.48 4.94
N PRO A 99 -2.72 -10.95 4.69
CA PRO A 99 -2.97 -12.14 3.88
C PRO A 99 -2.63 -11.98 2.40
N ILE A 100 -2.54 -10.74 1.92
CA ILE A 100 -2.20 -10.43 0.53
C ILE A 100 -0.77 -9.92 0.36
N GLY A 101 0.00 -9.79 1.44
CA GLY A 101 1.38 -9.27 1.41
C GLY A 101 1.47 -7.81 0.95
N ALA A 102 0.51 -6.97 1.34
CA ALA A 102 0.50 -5.55 0.96
C ALA A 102 1.35 -4.65 1.87
N ILE A 103 1.90 -5.19 2.95
CA ILE A 103 2.81 -4.50 3.88
C ILE A 103 4.19 -5.12 3.66
N VAL A 104 5.19 -4.29 3.38
CA VAL A 104 6.58 -4.71 3.16
C VAL A 104 7.49 -4.08 4.19
N MET A 105 8.54 -4.79 4.59
CA MET A 105 9.56 -4.23 5.48
C MET A 105 10.61 -3.53 4.63
N VAL A 106 10.88 -2.27 4.95
CA VAL A 106 11.81 -1.42 4.20
C VAL A 106 12.85 -0.85 5.16
N ASN A 107 14.11 -0.82 4.73
CA ASN A 107 15.18 -0.15 5.46
C ASN A 107 15.23 1.32 5.03
N LEU A 108 14.88 2.22 5.95
CA LEU A 108 14.93 3.66 5.79
C LEU A 108 15.90 4.18 6.86
N ASP A 109 16.98 4.83 6.44
CA ASP A 109 17.93 5.51 7.35
C ASP A 109 18.42 4.64 8.52
N ARG A 110 18.76 3.37 8.22
CA ARG A 110 19.24 2.34 9.17
C ARG A 110 18.16 1.75 10.09
N GLU A 111 16.92 2.16 9.95
CA GLU A 111 15.78 1.56 10.63
C GLU A 111 14.94 0.73 9.66
N THR A 112 14.56 -0.49 10.08
CA THR A 112 13.63 -1.31 9.29
C THR A 112 12.21 -1.06 9.78
N LYS A 113 11.35 -0.52 8.91
CA LYS A 113 9.94 -0.21 9.23
C LYS A 113 8.99 -0.86 8.23
N PRO A 114 7.77 -1.22 8.66
CA PRO A 114 6.71 -1.63 7.75
C PRO A 114 6.25 -0.46 6.88
N TYR A 115 6.04 -0.74 5.60
CA TYR A 115 5.63 0.22 4.58
C TYR A 115 4.43 -0.33 3.81
N LYS A 116 3.41 0.50 3.61
CA LYS A 116 2.15 0.13 2.95
C LYS A 116 1.42 1.36 2.43
N CYS A 117 0.49 1.17 1.50
CA CYS A 117 -0.40 2.23 1.05
C CYS A 117 -1.24 2.79 2.22
N ASP A 118 -1.23 4.10 2.36
CA ASP A 118 -1.99 4.93 3.31
C ASP A 118 -2.99 5.86 2.59
N LEU A 119 -3.31 5.53 1.33
CA LEU A 119 -4.13 6.35 0.43
C LEU A 119 -3.61 7.78 0.20
N CYS A 120 -2.32 8.07 0.48
CA CYS A 120 -1.74 9.39 0.34
C CYS A 120 -2.59 10.47 1.05
N GLY A 121 -3.03 10.19 2.28
CA GLY A 121 -3.89 11.10 3.05
C GLY A 121 -5.30 11.28 2.48
N GLY A 122 -5.76 10.38 1.61
CA GLY A 122 -7.05 10.48 0.92
C GLY A 122 -6.97 11.15 -0.44
N LEU A 123 -5.80 11.21 -1.07
CA LEU A 123 -5.63 11.61 -2.46
C LEU A 123 -4.57 10.73 -3.14
N PRO A 124 -4.88 9.47 -3.48
CA PRO A 124 -3.89 8.51 -3.98
C PRO A 124 -3.28 8.95 -5.31
N GLU A 125 -2.04 9.47 -5.28
CA GLU A 125 -1.36 10.02 -6.45
C GLU A 125 -1.14 9.01 -7.59
N CYS A 126 -1.04 7.72 -7.23
CA CYS A 126 -0.87 6.66 -8.22
C CYS A 126 -2.10 6.46 -9.12
N VAL A 127 -3.29 6.88 -8.68
CA VAL A 127 -4.54 6.78 -9.45
C VAL A 127 -4.50 7.69 -10.69
N PRO A 128 -4.35 9.03 -10.57
CA PRO A 128 -4.26 9.90 -11.74
C PRO A 128 -2.98 9.67 -12.55
N ALA A 129 -1.90 9.19 -11.93
CA ALA A 129 -0.66 8.89 -12.63
C ALA A 129 -0.72 7.63 -13.51
N CYS A 130 -1.76 6.78 -13.39
CA CYS A 130 -1.84 5.54 -14.16
C CYS A 130 -2.18 5.83 -15.64
N PRO A 131 -1.24 5.66 -16.59
CA PRO A 131 -1.49 6.03 -18.00
C PRO A 131 -2.56 5.17 -18.68
N ARG A 132 -2.84 3.98 -18.12
CA ARG A 132 -3.87 3.05 -18.59
C ARG A 132 -5.16 3.11 -17.80
N GLN A 133 -5.26 4.02 -16.83
CA GLN A 133 -6.43 4.14 -15.96
C GLN A 133 -6.82 2.80 -15.32
N ALA A 134 -5.80 1.99 -14.97
CA ALA A 134 -6.00 0.69 -14.33
C ALA A 134 -6.36 0.83 -12.85
N LEU A 135 -6.33 2.03 -12.29
CA LEU A 135 -6.52 2.32 -10.88
C LEU A 135 -7.69 3.29 -10.70
N SER A 136 -8.50 3.07 -9.68
CA SER A 136 -9.55 3.96 -9.15
C SER A 136 -9.61 3.78 -7.62
N TRP A 137 -10.32 4.62 -6.87
CA TRP A 137 -10.38 4.52 -5.41
C TRP A 137 -11.68 5.03 -4.81
#